data_AF-A0A2T4JNC8-F1
#
_entry.id   AF-A0A2T4JNC8-F1
#
_cell.length_a   1.000
_cell.length_b   1.000
_cell.length_c   1.000
_cell.angle_alpha   90.00
_cell.angle_beta   90.00
_cell.angle_gamma   90.00
#
_symmetry.space_group_name_H-M   'P 1'
#
loop_
_entity.id
_entity.type
_entity.pdbx_description
1 polymer ?
#
loop_
_entity_poly.entity_id
_entity_poly.type
_entity_poly.pdbx_seq_one_letter_code
_entity_poly.pdbx_strand_id
1 'polypeptide(L)' 'TCHTSDVTQPGQTRTGKAIDPLALSATPSRFTDAAKVEKWFGRNCNSVLGRDCTAGEKADVLTWLASQ' A
#
# COMPACT_ATOMS: atom_id res chain seq x y z
N THR A 1 -2.10 7.53 6.98
CA THR A 1 -1.00 7.92 7.89
C THR A 1 0.37 7.85 7.23
N CYS A 2 0.80 6.73 6.63
CA CYS A 2 2.16 6.64 6.04
C CYS A 2 2.25 7.08 4.57
N HIS A 3 1.19 6.89 3.77
CA HIS A 3 1.22 7.05 2.31
C HIS A 3 0.59 8.37 1.81
N THR A 4 0.44 9.36 2.70
CA THR A 4 -0.29 10.61 2.45
C THR A 4 -1.75 10.38 1.99
N SER A 5 -2.45 11.43 1.57
CA SER A 5 -3.75 11.33 0.88
C SER A 5 -3.59 11.23 -0.64
N ASP A 6 -2.44 11.66 -1.18
CA ASP A 6 -2.08 11.57 -2.59
C ASP A 6 -1.04 10.45 -2.77
N VAL A 7 -1.51 9.29 -3.23
CA VAL A 7 -0.68 8.09 -3.39
C VAL A 7 0.26 8.14 -4.59
N THR A 8 0.21 9.21 -5.40
CA THR A 8 1.22 9.52 -6.42
C THR A 8 2.47 10.16 -5.83
N GLN A 9 2.38 10.66 -4.59
CA GLN A 9 3.49 11.27 -3.87
C GLN A 9 4.19 10.27 -2.93
N PRO A 10 5.48 10.51 -2.62
CA PRO A 10 6.19 9.73 -1.62
C PRO A 10 5.52 9.84 -0.25
N GLY A 11 5.42 8.70 0.44
CA GLY A 11 5.04 8.62 1.84
C GLY A 11 6.26 8.62 2.77
N GLN A 12 6.01 8.39 4.06
CA GLN A 12 7.06 8.18 5.05
C GLN A 12 6.65 7.21 6.16
N THR A 13 7.63 6.51 6.72
CA THR A 13 7.45 5.74 7.94
C THR A 13 7.28 6.66 9.15
N ARG A 14 6.88 6.10 10.30
CA ARG A 14 6.81 6.85 11.56
C ARG A 14 8.14 7.47 12.00
N THR A 15 9.26 6.92 11.53
CA THR A 15 10.62 7.41 11.82
C THR A 15 11.16 8.34 10.73
N GLY A 16 10.33 8.77 9.78
CA GLY A 16 10.71 9.70 8.71
C GLY A 16 11.45 9.08 7.52
N LYS A 17 11.53 7.74 7.42
CA LYS A 17 12.11 7.11 6.23
C LYS A 17 11.14 7.23 5.06
N ALA A 18 11.61 7.75 3.91
CA ALA A 18 10.82 7.84 2.69
C ALA A 18 10.27 6.47 2.23
N ILE A 19 9.06 6.50 1.69
CA ILE A 19 8.38 5.38 1.06
C ILE A 19 7.98 5.82 -0.35
N ASP A 20 8.39 5.08 -1.38
CA ASP A 20 8.01 5.43 -2.75
C ASP A 20 6.48 5.49 -2.92
N PRO A 21 5.96 6.25 -3.91
CA PRO A 21 4.53 6.27 -4.23
C PRO A 21 3.90 4.88 -4.33
N LEU A 22 2.60 4.78 -4.00
CA LEU A 22 1.86 3.53 -4.18
C LEU A 22 1.20 3.44 -5.58
N ALA A 23 0.92 4.57 -6.22
CA ALA A 23 0.32 4.61 -7.55
C ALA A 23 1.26 3.96 -8.59
N LEU A 24 0.69 3.10 -9.44
CA LEU A 24 1.44 2.43 -10.51
C LEU A 24 1.96 3.41 -11.56
N SER A 25 1.25 4.52 -11.78
CA SER A 25 1.67 5.62 -12.66
C SER A 25 3.00 6.26 -12.22
N ALA A 26 3.29 6.30 -10.92
CA ALA A 26 4.50 6.88 -10.35
C ALA A 26 5.57 5.84 -9.97
N THR A 27 5.18 4.58 -9.69
CA THR A 27 6.12 3.50 -9.37
C THR A 27 5.69 2.19 -10.05
N PRO A 28 6.05 1.98 -11.33
CA PRO A 28 5.57 0.85 -12.14
C PRO A 28 5.94 -0.55 -11.61
N SER A 29 6.94 -0.64 -10.73
CA SER A 29 7.35 -1.89 -10.09
C SER A 29 6.47 -2.31 -8.91
N ARG A 30 5.48 -1.49 -8.50
CA ARG A 30 4.54 -1.82 -7.43
C ARG A 30 3.72 -3.07 -7.78
N PHE A 31 3.37 -3.83 -6.75
CA PHE A 31 2.47 -5.00 -6.82
C PHE A 31 2.89 -6.13 -7.77
N THR A 32 4.17 -6.18 -8.16
CA THR A 32 4.72 -7.22 -9.06
C THR A 32 5.21 -8.48 -8.32
N ASP A 33 5.37 -8.41 -7.00
CA ASP A 33 5.80 -9.53 -6.15
C ASP A 33 4.68 -9.86 -5.14
N ALA A 34 4.00 -10.99 -5.37
CA ALA A 34 2.89 -11.44 -4.56
C ALA A 34 3.26 -11.65 -3.08
N ALA A 35 4.44 -12.20 -2.78
CA ALA A 35 4.87 -12.44 -1.41
C ALA A 35 5.13 -11.12 -0.67
N LYS A 36 5.71 -10.12 -1.37
CA LYS A 36 5.89 -8.77 -0.83
C LYS A 36 4.54 -8.08 -0.59
N VAL A 37 3.59 -8.22 -1.51
CA VAL A 37 2.23 -7.66 -1.37
C VAL A 37 1.52 -8.25 -0.15
N GLU A 38 1.47 -9.58 -0.04
CA GLU A 38 0.82 -10.26 1.08
C GLU A 38 1.46 -9.92 2.43
N LYS A 39 2.80 -9.88 2.49
CA LYS A 39 3.53 -9.44 3.69
C LYS A 39 3.10 -8.06 4.16
N TRP A 40 2.98 -7.11 3.25
CA TRP A 40 2.65 -5.72 3.61
C TRP A 40 1.16 -5.53 3.89
N PHE A 41 0.27 -6.21 3.18
CA PHE A 41 -1.16 -6.23 3.56
C PHE A 41 -1.33 -6.80 4.97
N GLY A 42 -0.74 -7.95 5.31
CA GLY A 42 -0.85 -8.51 6.65
C GLY A 42 -0.37 -7.53 7.73
N ARG A 43 0.82 -6.94 7.58
CA ARG A 43 1.36 -5.97 8.55
C ARG A 43 0.51 -4.72 8.67
N ASN A 44 0.13 -4.14 7.53
CA ASN A 44 -0.53 -2.83 7.49
C ASN A 44 -2.00 -2.94 7.91
N CYS A 45 -2.71 -3.98 7.48
CA CYS A 45 -4.09 -4.21 7.91
C CYS A 45 -4.17 -4.45 9.42
N ASN A 46 -3.30 -5.29 10.00
CA ASN A 46 -3.29 -5.46 11.45
C ASN A 46 -2.90 -4.18 12.19
N SER A 47 -1.98 -3.39 11.64
CA SER A 47 -1.55 -2.13 12.28
C SER A 47 -2.61 -1.02 12.22
N VAL A 48 -3.45 -1.00 11.17
CA VAL A 48 -4.43 0.08 10.92
C VAL A 48 -5.83 -0.32 11.39
N LEU A 49 -6.23 -1.56 11.14
CA LEU A 49 -7.58 -2.08 11.39
C LEU A 49 -7.65 -3.07 12.57
N GLY A 50 -6.50 -3.53 13.09
CA GLY A 50 -6.46 -4.53 14.16
C GLY A 50 -6.84 -5.95 13.73
N ARG A 51 -6.91 -6.22 12.42
CA ARG A 51 -7.20 -7.53 11.83
C ARG A 51 -6.59 -7.65 10.43
N ASP A 52 -6.58 -8.87 9.90
CA ASP A 52 -6.29 -9.08 8.48
C ASP A 52 -7.38 -8.45 7.60
N CYS A 53 -6.95 -7.89 6.48
CA CYS A 53 -7.88 -7.53 5.41
C CYS A 53 -8.43 -8.79 4.75
N THR A 54 -9.72 -8.78 4.45
CA THR A 54 -10.39 -9.80 3.64
C THR A 54 -9.86 -9.79 2.20
N ALA A 55 -10.10 -10.87 1.46
CA ALA A 55 -9.74 -10.93 0.04
C ALA A 55 -10.40 -9.80 -0.78
N GLY A 56 -11.65 -9.45 -0.47
CA GLY A 56 -12.37 -8.34 -1.10
C GLY A 56 -11.69 -6.99 -0.84
N GLU A 57 -11.39 -6.68 0.43
CA GLU A 57 -10.70 -5.43 0.80
C GLU A 57 -9.33 -5.30 0.10
N LYS A 58 -8.57 -6.41 -0.02
CA LYS A 58 -7.30 -6.40 -0.74
C LYS A 58 -7.49 -6.10 -2.22
N ALA A 59 -8.48 -6.73 -2.86
CA ALA A 59 -8.79 -6.51 -4.27
C ALA A 59 -9.21 -5.06 -4.52
N ASP A 60 -10.11 -4.52 -3.70
CA ASP A 60 -10.60 -3.14 -3.83
C ASP A 60 -9.45 -2.12 -3.71
N VAL A 61 -8.56 -2.30 -2.74
CA VAL A 61 -7.39 -1.43 -2.56
C VAL A 61 -6.44 -1.51 -3.76
N LEU A 62 -6.14 -2.71 -4.27
CA LEU A 62 -5.25 -2.87 -5.42
C LEU A 62 -5.86 -2.27 -6.70
N THR A 63 -7.15 -2.49 -6.93
CA THR A 63 -7.87 -1.90 -8.07
C THR A 63 -7.87 -0.39 -8.01
N TRP A 64 -8.15 0.19 -6.83
CA TRP A 64 -8.07 1.62 -6.65
C TRP A 64 -6.65 2.14 -6.92
N LEU A 65 -5.61 1.56 -6.30
CA LEU A 65 -4.22 1.96 -6.51
C LEU A 65 -3.74 1.84 -7.97
N ALA A 66 -4.31 0.91 -8.72
CA ALA A 66 -4.03 0.74 -10.15
C ALA A 66 -4.69 1.80 -11.03
N SER A 67 -5.72 2.49 -10.52
CA SER A 67 -6.38 3.62 -11.21
C SER A 67 -5.81 5.00 -10.87
N GLN A 68 -4.81 5.08 -10.00
CA GLN A 68 -4.18 6.33 -9.55
C GLN A 68 -3.00 6.76 -10.43
#